data_AF-A0A1V6F5I9-F1
#
_entry.id   AF-A0A1V6F5I9-F1
#
_cell.length_a   1.000
_cell.length_b   1.000
_cell.length_c   1.000
_cell.angle_alpha   90.00
_cell.angle_beta   90.00
_cell.angle_gamma   90.00
#
_symmetry.space_group_name_H-M   'P 1'
#
loop_
_entity.id
_entity.type
_entity.pdbx_description
1 polymer ?
#
loop_
_entity_poly.entity_id
_entity_poly.type
_entity_poly.pdbx_seq_one_letter_code
_entity_poly.pdbx_strand_id
1 'polypeptide(L)'
;MIGLFAEKGMTQWGLPQILMVCVPATLTGVVAAAIVSMFVGKDLKDDPEYQARLAAGQIPAPQADTSRTPLKPGARLSAFIFLAGVALVVLFGFFPSLRQLPGAKSPLAMPIVIEILMMSVAAIMLLVTKVAVDEVPKTATLRAGVVAVIGIFGLAWLGDSFIAANKDVIVPAIGDWAKVAPWTFAFGLFLASVLLYSQAATTRALMPLGIALGIPPQFLIAMFPSVNGYFFIPTYGSLIAAINFDLSGTTKIGKYVLNHSFMIPGLVATSVAVFTGLAIARVIF
;
A
#
# COMPACT_ATOMS: atom_id res chain seq x y z
N MET A 1 4.25 -0.84 -14.73
CA MET A 1 3.55 -1.33 -15.93
C MET A 1 3.78 -0.42 -17.13
N ILE A 2 3.49 0.89 -17.08
CA ILE A 2 3.68 1.81 -18.23
C ILE A 2 5.06 1.67 -18.88
N GLY A 3 6.14 1.80 -18.10
CA GLY A 3 7.51 1.65 -18.62
C GLY A 3 7.77 0.27 -19.24
N LEU A 4 7.28 -0.79 -18.59
CA LEU A 4 7.43 -2.17 -19.08
C LEU A 4 6.70 -2.38 -20.42
N PHE A 5 5.50 -1.82 -20.59
CA PHE A 5 4.76 -1.91 -21.84
C PHE A 5 5.43 -1.10 -22.94
N ALA A 6 5.90 0.11 -22.64
CA ALA A 6 6.64 0.94 -23.59
C ALA A 6 7.93 0.28 -24.08
N GLU A 7 8.71 -0.33 -23.19
CA GLU A 7 9.93 -1.10 -23.53
C GLU A 7 9.65 -2.28 -24.46
N LYS A 8 8.43 -2.80 -24.46
CA LYS A 8 7.98 -3.91 -25.32
C LYS A 8 7.20 -3.44 -26.54
N GLY A 9 7.19 -2.14 -26.85
CA GLY A 9 6.48 -1.57 -28.00
C GLY A 9 4.95 -1.54 -27.85
N MET A 10 4.42 -1.84 -26.66
CA MET A 10 2.98 -1.85 -26.37
C MET A 10 2.50 -0.48 -25.90
N THR A 11 2.79 0.55 -26.69
CA THR A 11 2.56 1.97 -26.32
C THR A 11 1.08 2.35 -26.20
N GLN A 12 0.18 1.57 -26.77
CA GLN A 12 -1.27 1.71 -26.62
C GLN A 12 -1.78 1.42 -25.19
N TRP A 13 -0.99 0.74 -24.35
CA TRP A 13 -1.32 0.43 -22.96
C TRP A 13 -0.69 1.45 -22.01
N GLY A 14 -1.22 2.68 -22.06
CA GLY A 14 -0.75 3.81 -21.26
C GLY A 14 -1.44 3.93 -19.90
N LEU A 15 -1.20 5.07 -19.25
CA LEU A 15 -1.88 5.45 -18.00
C LEU A 15 -3.41 5.39 -18.13
N PRO A 16 -4.06 5.86 -19.22
CA PRO A 16 -5.52 5.81 -19.32
C PRO A 16 -6.08 4.39 -19.22
N GLN A 17 -5.51 3.42 -19.96
CA GLN A 17 -5.96 2.02 -19.95
C GLN A 17 -5.77 1.39 -18.57
N ILE A 18 -4.64 1.67 -17.92
CA ILE A 18 -4.37 1.18 -16.56
C ILE A 18 -5.41 1.75 -15.59
N LEU A 19 -5.69 3.06 -15.64
CA LEU A 19 -6.65 3.68 -14.74
C LEU A 19 -8.09 3.23 -15.00
N MET A 20 -8.48 3.05 -16.26
CA MET A 20 -9.81 2.56 -16.66
C MET A 20 -10.12 1.16 -16.10
N VAL A 21 -9.11 0.34 -15.87
CA VAL A 21 -9.28 -0.99 -15.24
C VAL A 21 -9.07 -0.90 -13.73
N CYS A 22 -7.91 -0.39 -13.28
CA CYS A 22 -7.49 -0.48 -11.89
C CYS A 22 -8.34 0.38 -10.95
N VAL A 23 -8.74 1.60 -11.32
CA VAL A 23 -9.52 2.48 -10.44
C VAL A 23 -10.90 1.88 -10.12
N PRO A 24 -11.76 1.55 -11.09
CA PRO A 24 -13.05 0.96 -10.78
C PRO A 24 -12.91 -0.41 -10.10
N ALA A 25 -11.95 -1.23 -10.52
CA ALA A 25 -11.68 -2.53 -9.90
C ALA A 25 -11.33 -2.41 -8.41
N THR A 26 -10.34 -1.58 -8.07
CA THR A 26 -9.89 -1.41 -6.69
C THR A 26 -10.92 -0.69 -5.83
N LEU A 27 -11.66 0.28 -6.37
CA LEU A 27 -12.76 0.92 -5.65
C LEU A 27 -13.86 -0.08 -5.31
N THR A 28 -14.24 -0.94 -6.26
CA THR A 28 -15.22 -2.01 -6.04
C THR A 28 -14.73 -2.98 -4.96
N GLY A 29 -13.45 -3.36 -5.00
CA GLY A 29 -12.82 -4.19 -3.97
C GLY A 29 -12.88 -3.55 -2.58
N VAL A 30 -12.53 -2.27 -2.46
CA VAL A 30 -12.58 -1.53 -1.20
C VAL A 30 -14.01 -1.43 -0.66
N VAL A 31 -14.99 -1.12 -1.52
CA VAL A 31 -16.41 -1.06 -1.13
C VAL A 31 -16.90 -2.43 -0.63
N ALA A 32 -16.59 -3.51 -1.35
CA ALA A 32 -16.96 -4.86 -0.94
C ALA A 32 -16.31 -5.24 0.40
N ALA A 33 -15.03 -4.94 0.59
CA ALA A 33 -14.34 -5.17 1.85
C ALA A 33 -14.93 -4.36 3.00
N ALA A 34 -15.31 -3.10 2.77
CA ALA A 34 -15.97 -2.27 3.77
C ALA A 34 -17.33 -2.85 4.18
N ILE A 35 -18.16 -3.25 3.20
CA ILE A 35 -19.45 -3.89 3.46
C ILE A 35 -19.26 -5.17 4.28
N VAL A 36 -18.35 -6.05 3.87
CA VAL A 36 -18.06 -7.29 4.62
C VAL A 36 -17.59 -6.96 6.04
N SER A 37 -16.73 -5.94 6.19
CA SER A 37 -16.20 -5.53 7.50
C SER A 37 -17.28 -5.04 8.47
N MET A 38 -18.42 -4.53 7.97
CA MET A 38 -19.56 -4.17 8.83
C MET A 38 -20.19 -5.39 9.55
N PHE A 39 -19.95 -6.59 9.04
CA PHE A 39 -20.46 -7.84 9.60
C PHE A 39 -19.36 -8.69 10.28
N VAL A 40 -18.14 -8.17 10.37
CA VAL A 40 -17.00 -8.85 11.01
C VAL A 40 -16.79 -8.30 12.41
N GLY A 41 -16.81 -9.19 13.40
CA GLY A 41 -16.64 -8.82 14.81
C GLY A 41 -17.96 -8.51 15.50
N LYS A 42 -17.88 -7.85 16.66
CA LYS A 42 -19.04 -7.43 17.45
C LYS A 42 -19.09 -5.90 17.48
N ASP A 43 -20.30 -5.36 17.59
CA ASP A 43 -20.45 -3.96 17.97
C ASP A 43 -19.79 -3.71 19.33
N LEU A 44 -19.17 -2.54 19.51
CA LEU A 44 -18.45 -2.21 20.75
C LEU A 44 -19.32 -2.35 22.01
N LYS A 45 -20.63 -2.08 21.91
CA LYS A 45 -21.59 -2.25 23.01
C LYS A 45 -21.74 -3.72 23.46
N ASP A 46 -21.48 -4.67 22.56
CA ASP A 46 -21.67 -6.10 22.76
C ASP A 46 -20.33 -6.86 22.87
N ASP A 47 -19.19 -6.18 22.69
CA ASP A 47 -17.86 -6.75 22.81
C ASP A 47 -17.42 -6.79 24.29
N PRO A 48 -17.27 -7.98 24.91
CA PRO A 48 -16.95 -8.09 26.33
C PRO A 48 -15.53 -7.61 26.67
N GLU A 49 -14.57 -7.73 25.75
CA GLU A 49 -13.19 -7.26 25.96
C GLU A 49 -13.15 -5.73 25.95
N TYR A 50 -13.86 -5.11 25.00
CA TYR A 50 -14.02 -3.66 24.98
C TYR A 50 -14.76 -3.15 26.22
N GLN A 51 -15.90 -3.76 26.59
CA GLN A 51 -16.66 -3.36 27.78
C GLN A 51 -15.84 -3.48 29.06
N ALA A 52 -15.00 -4.52 29.18
CA ALA A 52 -14.07 -4.67 30.31
C ALA A 52 -13.02 -3.54 30.35
N ARG A 53 -12.45 -3.16 29.20
CA ARG A 53 -11.51 -2.02 29.09
C ARG A 53 -12.18 -0.70 29.44
N LEU A 54 -13.41 -0.51 28.98
CA LEU A 54 -14.21 0.68 29.28
C LEU A 54 -14.52 0.78 30.77
N ALA A 55 -15.00 -0.31 31.39
CA ALA A 55 -15.26 -0.39 32.83
C ALA A 55 -13.99 -0.18 33.68
N ALA A 56 -12.84 -0.62 33.18
CA ALA A 56 -11.54 -0.41 33.81
C ALA A 56 -10.95 1.01 33.60
N GLY A 57 -11.64 1.90 32.87
CA GLY A 57 -11.17 3.26 32.60
C GLY A 57 -9.96 3.35 31.66
N GLN A 58 -9.70 2.29 30.88
CA GLN A 58 -8.57 2.23 29.94
C GLN A 58 -8.89 2.91 28.59
N ILE A 59 -10.16 3.13 28.31
CA ILE A 59 -10.62 3.85 27.12
C ILE A 59 -10.77 5.33 27.49
N PRO A 60 -10.10 6.27 26.78
CA PRO A 60 -10.26 7.69 27.03
C PRO A 60 -11.72 8.13 26.88
N ALA A 61 -12.22 8.89 27.86
CA ALA A 61 -13.55 9.47 27.77
C ALA A 61 -13.67 10.39 26.55
N PRO A 62 -14.82 10.42 25.85
CA PRO A 62 -15.05 11.36 24.77
C PRO A 62 -14.85 12.79 25.28
N GLN A 63 -13.88 13.50 24.71
CA GLN A 63 -13.67 14.92 24.99
C GLN A 63 -14.74 15.73 24.24
N ALA A 64 -15.52 16.53 24.96
CA ALA A 64 -16.40 17.52 24.35
C ALA A 64 -15.58 18.45 23.45
N ASP A 65 -16.14 18.93 22.34
CA ASP A 65 -15.41 19.76 21.37
C ASP A 65 -14.79 21.02 22.02
N THR A 66 -15.44 21.53 23.08
CA THR A 66 -14.99 22.67 23.90
C THR A 66 -13.77 22.37 24.79
N SER A 67 -13.39 21.10 24.96
CA SER A 67 -12.27 20.64 25.79
C SER A 67 -11.01 20.26 24.99
N ARG A 68 -11.06 20.35 23.66
CA ARG A 68 -9.91 20.05 22.80
C ARG A 68 -8.81 21.07 23.04
N THR A 69 -7.59 20.59 23.28
CA THR A 69 -6.42 21.47 23.41
C THR A 69 -6.27 22.33 22.14
N PRO A 70 -6.10 23.66 22.28
CA PRO A 70 -5.87 24.52 21.14
C PRO A 70 -4.69 24.01 20.31
N LEU A 71 -4.82 24.08 18.99
CA LEU A 71 -3.75 23.71 18.08
C LEU A 71 -2.49 24.53 18.39
N LYS A 72 -1.33 23.86 18.44
CA LYS A 72 -0.05 24.55 18.62
C LYS A 72 0.18 25.57 17.49
N PRO A 73 0.88 26.68 17.78
CA PRO A 73 1.37 27.57 16.73
C PRO A 73 2.09 26.76 15.64
N GLY A 74 1.74 26.99 14.37
CA GLY A 74 2.32 26.26 13.24
C GLY A 74 1.60 24.98 12.82
N ALA A 75 0.61 24.47 13.57
CA ALA A 75 -0.09 23.23 13.21
C ALA A 75 -0.86 23.31 11.87
N ARG A 76 -1.50 24.45 11.58
CA ARG A 76 -2.14 24.66 10.27
C ARG A 76 -1.11 24.81 9.16
N LEU A 77 -0.01 25.50 9.45
CA LEU A 77 1.07 25.74 8.50
C LEU A 77 1.77 24.44 8.12
N SER A 78 2.05 23.56 9.08
CA SER A 78 2.62 22.23 8.81
C SER A 78 1.70 21.40 7.90
N ALA A 79 0.39 21.43 8.13
CA ALA A 79 -0.57 20.73 7.30
C ALA A 79 -0.58 21.28 5.85
N PHE A 80 -0.55 22.60 5.66
CA PHE A 80 -0.47 23.19 4.32
C PHE A 80 0.85 22.86 3.61
N ILE A 81 1.98 22.90 4.31
CA ILE A 81 3.29 22.52 3.77
C ILE A 81 3.29 21.04 3.35
N PHE A 82 2.70 20.16 4.18
CA PHE A 82 2.54 18.75 3.85
C PHE A 82 1.68 18.54 2.60
N LEU A 83 0.50 19.17 2.53
CA LEU A 83 -0.40 19.08 1.38
C LEU A 83 0.23 19.64 0.10
N ALA A 84 1.01 20.73 0.19
CA ALA A 84 1.79 21.25 -0.93
C ALA A 84 2.84 20.23 -1.40
N GLY A 85 3.52 19.56 -0.47
CA GLY A 85 4.43 18.46 -0.77
C GLY A 85 3.76 17.31 -1.52
N VAL A 86 2.58 16.88 -1.05
CA VAL A 86 1.79 15.83 -1.72
C VAL A 86 1.38 16.27 -3.14
N ALA A 87 0.93 17.52 -3.31
CA ALA A 87 0.60 18.07 -4.61
C ALA A 87 1.82 18.07 -5.56
N LEU A 88 3.01 18.40 -5.07
CA LEU A 88 4.25 18.31 -5.84
C LEU A 88 4.57 16.87 -6.24
N VAL A 89 4.43 15.89 -5.34
CA VAL A 89 4.64 14.47 -5.67
C VAL A 89 3.71 14.03 -6.81
N VAL A 90 2.43 14.41 -6.73
CA VAL A 90 1.44 14.12 -7.78
C VAL A 90 1.87 14.79 -9.10
N LEU A 91 2.23 16.07 -9.07
CA LEU A 91 2.67 16.82 -10.25
C LEU A 91 3.88 16.15 -10.94
N PHE A 92 4.92 15.81 -10.19
CA PHE A 92 6.11 15.13 -10.72
C PHE A 92 5.80 13.70 -11.22
N GLY A 93 4.79 13.05 -10.64
CA GLY A 93 4.26 11.77 -11.11
C GLY A 93 3.59 11.87 -12.48
N PHE A 94 2.74 12.88 -12.67
CA PHE A 94 1.99 13.11 -13.92
C PHE A 94 2.87 13.63 -15.06
N PHE A 95 3.91 14.41 -14.76
CA PHE A 95 4.76 15.07 -15.76
C PHE A 95 6.21 14.56 -15.68
N PRO A 96 6.57 13.49 -16.40
CA PRO A 96 7.93 12.95 -16.38
C PRO A 96 9.03 13.97 -16.74
N SER A 97 8.71 14.99 -17.55
CA SER A 97 9.65 16.07 -17.88
C SER A 97 10.15 16.84 -16.67
N LEU A 98 9.35 16.98 -15.61
CA LEU A 98 9.73 17.68 -14.37
C LEU A 98 10.82 16.95 -13.58
N ARG A 99 10.94 15.64 -13.79
CA ARG A 99 11.94 14.78 -13.13
C ARG A 99 13.05 14.34 -14.07
N GLN A 100 13.15 14.91 -15.28
CA GLN A 100 14.25 14.65 -16.20
C GLN A 100 15.32 15.73 -16.05
N LEU A 101 16.49 15.32 -15.57
CA LEU A 101 17.63 16.23 -15.44
C LEU A 101 18.17 16.61 -16.83
N PRO A 102 18.72 17.83 -16.99
CA PRO A 102 19.41 18.22 -18.22
C PRO A 102 20.48 17.19 -18.60
N GLY A 103 20.43 16.70 -19.84
CA GLY A 103 21.36 15.67 -20.34
C GLY A 103 21.07 14.22 -19.90
N ALA A 104 20.05 13.98 -19.07
CA ALA A 104 19.67 12.62 -18.70
C ALA A 104 18.88 11.92 -19.81
N LYS A 105 19.20 10.64 -20.06
CA LYS A 105 18.53 9.79 -21.07
C LYS A 105 17.09 9.46 -20.72
N SER A 106 16.76 9.46 -19.43
CA SER A 106 15.43 9.14 -18.92
C SER A 106 15.15 9.93 -17.64
N PRO A 107 13.88 10.15 -17.28
CA PRO A 107 13.55 10.83 -16.05
C PRO A 107 13.86 10.01 -14.79
N LEU A 108 14.20 10.67 -13.67
CA LEU A 108 14.50 10.04 -12.38
C LEU A 108 13.34 9.16 -11.91
N ALA A 109 13.63 7.99 -11.36
CA ALA A 109 12.59 7.09 -10.86
C ALA A 109 11.74 7.76 -9.77
N MET A 110 10.42 7.55 -9.80
CA MET A 110 9.50 8.18 -8.84
C MET A 110 9.85 7.97 -7.35
N PRO A 111 10.34 6.80 -6.91
CA PRO A 111 10.76 6.63 -5.52
C PRO A 111 11.81 7.66 -5.07
N ILE A 112 12.84 7.89 -5.90
CA ILE A 112 13.90 8.87 -5.62
C ILE A 112 13.32 10.30 -5.55
N VAL A 113 12.41 10.64 -6.46
CA VAL A 113 11.77 11.97 -6.48
C VAL A 113 10.91 12.17 -5.22
N ILE A 114 10.17 11.15 -4.79
CA ILE A 114 9.39 11.18 -3.55
C ILE A 114 10.30 11.36 -2.35
N GLU A 115 11.42 10.62 -2.27
CA GLU A 115 12.40 10.77 -1.18
C GLU A 115 12.94 12.20 -1.10
N ILE A 116 13.40 12.77 -2.22
CA ILE A 116 13.91 14.15 -2.28
C ILE A 116 12.82 15.14 -1.84
N LEU A 117 11.61 15.04 -2.40
CA LEU A 117 10.52 15.98 -2.09
C LEU A 117 10.07 15.86 -0.63
N MET A 118 9.85 14.66 -0.12
CA MET A 118 9.36 14.46 1.25
C MET A 118 10.40 14.84 2.30
N MET A 119 11.69 14.54 2.07
CA MET A 119 12.77 15.01 2.94
C MET A 119 12.89 16.54 2.91
N SER A 120 12.76 17.17 1.74
CA SER A 120 12.76 18.63 1.62
C SER A 120 11.57 19.27 2.33
N VAL A 121 10.37 18.70 2.16
CA VAL A 121 9.14 19.15 2.83
C VAL A 121 9.27 19.02 4.34
N ALA A 122 9.82 17.91 4.84
CA ALA A 122 10.10 17.73 6.28
C ALA A 122 11.08 18.79 6.79
N ALA A 123 12.18 19.06 6.07
CA ALA A 123 13.15 20.08 6.44
C ALA A 123 12.51 21.49 6.47
N ILE A 124 11.76 21.87 5.44
CA ILE A 124 11.03 23.15 5.38
C ILE A 124 10.04 23.26 6.53
N MET A 125 9.31 22.18 6.82
CA MET A 125 8.33 22.15 7.91
C MET A 125 9.01 22.41 9.26
N LEU A 126 10.14 21.76 9.55
CA LEU A 126 10.90 22.00 10.78
C LEU A 126 11.40 23.45 10.87
N LEU A 127 11.95 23.98 9.77
CA LEU A 127 12.48 25.35 9.71
C LEU A 127 11.41 26.42 9.96
N VAL A 128 10.25 26.28 9.34
CA VAL A 128 9.20 27.31 9.36
C VAL A 128 8.33 27.20 10.61
N THR A 129 8.02 25.97 11.07
CA THR A 129 7.17 25.76 12.25
C THR A 129 7.93 25.90 13.57
N LYS A 130 9.27 25.81 13.52
CA LYS A 130 10.17 25.92 14.69
C LYS A 130 9.77 24.98 15.84
N VAL A 131 9.27 23.79 15.50
CA VAL A 131 8.97 22.76 16.48
C VAL A 131 10.25 22.33 17.20
N ALA A 132 10.13 22.02 18.50
CA ALA A 132 11.24 21.45 19.26
C ALA A 132 11.62 20.09 18.67
N VAL A 133 12.77 20.03 17.99
CA VAL A 133 13.21 18.84 17.24
C VAL A 133 13.33 17.62 18.16
N ASP A 134 13.78 17.82 19.40
CA ASP A 134 13.90 16.74 20.40
C ASP A 134 12.56 16.11 20.81
N GLU A 135 11.44 16.80 20.58
CA GLU A 135 10.12 16.27 20.87
C GLU A 135 9.60 15.37 19.74
N VAL A 136 10.11 15.53 18.51
CA VAL A 136 9.63 14.77 17.35
C VAL A 136 9.83 13.26 17.54
N PRO A 137 11.03 12.74 17.93
CA PRO A 137 11.24 11.31 18.22
C PRO A 137 10.42 10.77 19.39
N LYS A 138 9.97 11.64 20.30
CA LYS A 138 9.17 11.25 21.46
C LYS A 138 7.70 11.09 21.10
N THR A 139 7.24 11.56 19.95
CA THR A 139 5.85 11.38 19.53
C THR A 139 5.49 9.91 19.31
N ALA A 140 4.24 9.53 19.60
CA ALA A 140 3.75 8.18 19.32
C ALA A 140 3.84 7.85 17.82
N THR A 141 3.58 8.84 16.95
CA THR A 141 3.67 8.71 15.50
C THR A 141 5.08 8.38 15.02
N LEU A 142 6.11 9.10 15.49
CA LEU A 142 7.48 8.79 15.04
C LEU A 142 7.97 7.46 15.61
N ARG A 143 7.67 7.14 16.88
CA ARG A 143 8.01 5.83 17.46
C ARG A 143 7.38 4.68 16.67
N ALA A 144 6.09 4.75 16.38
CA ALA A 144 5.40 3.79 15.54
C ALA A 144 6.02 3.73 14.12
N GLY A 145 6.37 4.88 13.56
CA GLY A 145 7.03 5.00 12.26
C GLY A 145 8.39 4.30 12.22
N VAL A 146 9.25 4.50 13.22
CA VAL A 146 10.58 3.86 13.29
C VAL A 146 10.46 2.34 13.41
N VAL A 147 9.55 1.85 14.28
CA VAL A 147 9.26 0.41 14.41
C VAL A 147 8.79 -0.17 13.08
N ALA A 148 7.88 0.54 12.40
CA ALA A 148 7.38 0.15 11.08
C ALA A 148 8.50 0.13 10.02
N VAL A 149 9.39 1.13 10.01
CA VAL A 149 10.52 1.21 9.06
C VAL A 149 11.46 0.02 9.24
N ILE A 150 11.89 -0.28 10.47
CA ILE A 150 12.76 -1.43 10.75
C ILE A 150 12.09 -2.74 10.35
N GLY A 151 10.80 -2.90 10.70
CA GLY A 151 10.01 -4.07 10.34
C GLY A 151 9.88 -4.26 8.82
N ILE A 152 9.56 -3.19 8.08
CA ILE A 152 9.42 -3.24 6.62
C ILE A 152 10.76 -3.51 5.95
N PHE A 153 11.84 -2.81 6.31
CA PHE A 153 13.15 -2.99 5.66
C PHE A 153 13.70 -4.39 5.88
N GLY A 154 13.63 -4.91 7.11
CA GLY A 154 14.11 -6.26 7.41
C GLY A 154 13.34 -7.33 6.63
N LEU A 155 12.01 -7.25 6.60
CA LEU A 155 11.17 -8.23 5.91
C LEU A 155 11.24 -8.11 4.39
N ALA A 156 11.25 -6.89 3.85
CA ALA A 156 11.40 -6.67 2.42
C ALA A 156 12.77 -7.18 1.94
N TRP A 157 13.84 -6.97 2.70
CA TRP A 157 15.17 -7.47 2.34
C TRP A 157 15.26 -8.99 2.43
N LEU A 158 14.68 -9.60 3.48
CA LEU A 158 14.58 -11.06 3.57
C LEU A 158 13.81 -11.64 2.38
N GLY A 159 12.67 -11.05 2.05
CA GLY A 159 11.83 -11.44 0.92
C GLY A 159 12.55 -11.32 -0.42
N ASP A 160 13.21 -10.18 -0.66
CA ASP A 160 13.97 -9.93 -1.89
C ASP A 160 15.14 -10.92 -2.03
N SER A 161 15.89 -11.16 -0.95
CA SER A 161 16.97 -12.14 -0.92
C SER A 161 16.47 -13.56 -1.18
N PHE A 162 15.35 -13.94 -0.57
CA PHE A 162 14.74 -15.26 -0.74
C PHE A 162 14.25 -15.48 -2.19
N ILE A 163 13.53 -14.51 -2.75
CA ILE A 163 13.06 -14.57 -4.14
C ILE A 163 14.26 -14.59 -5.10
N ALA A 164 15.27 -13.74 -4.89
CA ALA A 164 16.45 -13.69 -5.74
C ALA A 164 17.21 -15.02 -5.76
N ALA A 165 17.36 -15.67 -4.60
CA ALA A 165 18.03 -16.96 -4.47
C ALA A 165 17.24 -18.14 -5.06
N ASN A 166 15.91 -18.03 -5.14
CA ASN A 166 15.02 -19.13 -5.56
C ASN A 166 14.26 -18.82 -6.86
N LYS A 167 14.62 -17.74 -7.57
CA LYS A 167 13.88 -17.28 -8.76
C LYS A 167 13.77 -18.35 -9.84
N ASP A 168 14.79 -19.20 -9.98
CA ASP A 168 14.85 -20.26 -10.99
C ASP A 168 13.89 -21.43 -10.67
N VAL A 169 13.34 -21.48 -9.46
CA VAL A 169 12.26 -22.40 -9.07
C VAL A 169 10.91 -21.69 -9.09
N ILE A 170 10.84 -20.48 -8.53
CA ILE A 170 9.58 -19.74 -8.32
C ILE A 170 8.99 -19.24 -9.64
N VAL A 171 9.81 -18.62 -10.49
CA VAL A 171 9.35 -17.99 -11.74
C VAL A 171 8.82 -19.04 -12.73
N PRO A 172 9.50 -20.19 -12.96
CA PRO A 172 8.94 -21.26 -13.78
C PRO A 172 7.66 -21.86 -13.22
N ALA A 173 7.57 -22.11 -11.91
CA ALA A 173 6.36 -22.67 -11.30
C ALA A 173 5.13 -21.76 -11.50
N ILE A 174 5.28 -20.45 -11.30
CA ILE A 174 4.24 -19.46 -11.61
C ILE A 174 3.89 -19.49 -13.10
N GLY A 175 4.92 -19.58 -13.95
CA GLY A 175 4.75 -19.61 -15.40
C GLY A 175 3.98 -20.85 -15.88
N ASP A 176 4.23 -22.02 -15.31
CA ASP A 176 3.56 -23.26 -15.70
C ASP A 176 2.07 -23.24 -15.31
N TRP A 177 1.72 -22.68 -14.16
CA TRP A 177 0.31 -22.43 -13.81
C TRP A 177 -0.36 -21.45 -14.77
N ALA A 178 0.34 -20.37 -15.12
CA ALA A 178 -0.20 -19.34 -16.00
C ALA A 178 -0.33 -19.80 -17.46
N LYS A 179 0.52 -20.72 -17.93
CA LYS A 179 0.37 -21.35 -19.26
C LYS A 179 -0.91 -22.17 -19.36
N VAL A 180 -1.28 -22.89 -18.30
CA VAL A 180 -2.51 -23.69 -18.25
C VAL A 180 -3.73 -22.80 -18.09
N ALA A 181 -3.64 -21.81 -17.20
CA ALA A 181 -4.75 -20.92 -16.87
C ALA A 181 -4.22 -19.51 -16.58
N PRO A 182 -4.24 -18.57 -17.55
CA PRO A 182 -3.60 -17.26 -17.42
C PRO A 182 -4.01 -16.44 -16.19
N TRP A 183 -5.23 -16.61 -15.70
CA TRP A 183 -5.73 -15.92 -14.49
C TRP A 183 -5.02 -16.35 -13.20
N THR A 184 -4.41 -17.55 -13.17
CA THR A 184 -3.65 -18.03 -11.99
C THR A 184 -2.36 -17.25 -11.76
N PHE A 185 -1.91 -16.49 -12.77
CA PHE A 185 -0.82 -15.52 -12.63
C PHE A 185 -1.09 -14.50 -11.50
N ALA A 186 -2.37 -14.19 -11.24
CA ALA A 186 -2.78 -13.36 -10.10
C ALA A 186 -2.33 -13.92 -8.75
N PHE A 187 -2.29 -15.25 -8.56
CA PHE A 187 -1.79 -15.87 -7.33
C PHE A 187 -0.28 -15.76 -7.22
N GLY A 188 0.44 -15.91 -8.34
CA GLY A 188 1.88 -15.68 -8.38
C GLY A 188 2.25 -14.25 -7.97
N LEU A 189 1.53 -13.26 -8.52
CA LEU A 189 1.65 -11.85 -8.12
C LEU A 189 1.34 -11.65 -6.63
N PHE A 190 0.26 -12.26 -6.13
CA PHE A 190 -0.12 -12.15 -4.73
C PHE A 190 0.96 -12.71 -3.81
N LEU A 191 1.35 -13.97 -3.99
CA LEU A 191 2.35 -14.64 -3.15
C LEU A 191 3.71 -13.93 -3.19
N ALA A 192 4.17 -13.51 -4.38
CA ALA A 192 5.40 -12.73 -4.48
C ALA A 192 5.29 -11.39 -3.76
N SER A 193 4.13 -10.72 -3.81
CA SER A 193 3.95 -9.45 -3.08
C SER A 193 3.88 -9.61 -1.57
N VAL A 194 3.36 -10.75 -1.07
CA VAL A 194 3.41 -11.10 0.36
C VAL A 194 4.86 -11.16 0.83
N LEU A 195 5.75 -11.76 0.02
CA LEU A 195 7.16 -11.92 0.37
C LEU A 195 7.97 -10.64 0.16
N LEU A 196 7.78 -9.96 -0.96
CA LEU A 196 8.58 -8.78 -1.34
C LEU A 196 8.15 -7.48 -0.63
N TYR A 197 6.96 -7.44 -0.03
CA TYR A 197 6.39 -6.24 0.61
C TYR A 197 6.41 -4.98 -0.26
N SER A 198 6.40 -5.15 -1.59
CA SER A 198 6.54 -4.04 -2.53
C SER A 198 5.77 -4.31 -3.82
N GLN A 199 4.76 -3.47 -4.07
CA GLN A 199 4.00 -3.50 -5.33
C GLN A 199 4.93 -3.30 -6.53
N ALA A 200 5.85 -2.33 -6.42
CA ALA A 200 6.77 -1.98 -7.49
C ALA A 200 7.83 -3.06 -7.73
N ALA A 201 8.38 -3.68 -6.68
CA ALA A 201 9.33 -4.79 -6.83
C ALA A 201 8.65 -6.02 -7.45
N THR A 202 7.49 -6.42 -6.93
CA THR A 202 6.71 -7.54 -7.45
C THR A 202 6.36 -7.36 -8.93
N THR A 203 5.90 -6.16 -9.28
CA THR A 203 5.54 -5.82 -10.67
C THR A 203 6.75 -5.92 -11.59
N ARG A 204 7.92 -5.41 -11.17
CA ARG A 204 9.16 -5.48 -11.96
C ARG A 204 9.65 -6.92 -12.10
N ALA A 205 9.52 -7.73 -11.05
CA ALA A 205 9.97 -9.11 -11.03
C ALA A 205 9.10 -10.02 -11.92
N LEU A 206 7.78 -9.89 -11.84
CA LEU A 206 6.86 -10.88 -12.43
C LEU A 206 6.16 -10.41 -13.70
N MET A 207 5.80 -9.13 -13.87
CA MET A 207 5.07 -8.72 -15.08
C MET A 207 5.82 -9.01 -16.39
N PRO A 208 7.16 -8.92 -16.47
CA PRO A 208 7.89 -9.36 -17.67
C PRO A 208 7.66 -10.83 -18.03
N LEU A 209 7.51 -11.71 -17.02
CA LEU A 209 7.15 -13.12 -17.26
C LEU A 209 5.75 -13.20 -17.88
N GLY A 210 4.77 -12.51 -17.33
CA GLY A 210 3.41 -12.50 -17.88
C GLY A 210 3.35 -12.05 -19.34
N ILE A 211 4.13 -11.02 -19.70
CA ILE A 211 4.29 -10.56 -21.09
C ILE A 211 4.94 -11.65 -21.95
N ALA A 212 6.01 -12.28 -21.46
CA ALA A 212 6.72 -13.34 -22.20
C ALA A 212 5.86 -14.59 -22.42
N LEU A 213 4.91 -14.87 -21.52
CA LEU A 213 3.91 -15.94 -21.66
C LEU A 213 2.75 -15.57 -22.61
N GLY A 214 2.76 -14.37 -23.17
CA GLY A 214 1.73 -13.91 -24.10
C GLY A 214 0.41 -13.52 -23.43
N ILE A 215 0.40 -13.28 -22.11
CA ILE A 215 -0.81 -12.80 -21.43
C ILE A 215 -1.14 -11.39 -21.97
N PRO A 216 -2.35 -11.17 -22.53
CA PRO A 216 -2.71 -9.88 -23.07
C PRO A 216 -2.62 -8.76 -22.01
N PRO A 217 -2.14 -7.55 -22.37
CA PRO A 217 -1.86 -6.52 -21.37
C PRO A 217 -3.07 -6.09 -20.53
N GLN A 218 -4.30 -6.11 -21.06
CA GLN A 218 -5.52 -5.85 -20.28
C GLN A 218 -5.65 -6.80 -19.09
N PHE A 219 -5.28 -8.07 -19.25
CA PHE A 219 -5.38 -9.06 -18.19
C PHE A 219 -4.23 -8.91 -17.19
N LEU A 220 -3.04 -8.50 -17.63
CA LEU A 220 -1.95 -8.13 -16.72
C LEU A 220 -2.31 -6.91 -15.86
N ILE A 221 -2.96 -5.91 -16.45
CA ILE A 221 -3.49 -4.74 -15.74
C ILE A 221 -4.58 -5.18 -14.76
N ALA A 222 -5.53 -6.02 -15.20
CA ALA A 222 -6.60 -6.52 -14.37
C ALA A 222 -6.13 -7.33 -13.14
N MET A 223 -5.03 -8.06 -13.28
CA MET A 223 -4.40 -8.82 -12.19
C MET A 223 -3.44 -7.98 -11.34
N PHE A 224 -3.14 -6.73 -11.74
CA PHE A 224 -2.26 -5.85 -10.99
C PHE A 224 -2.68 -5.66 -9.52
N PRO A 225 -3.97 -5.55 -9.14
CA PRO A 225 -4.37 -5.45 -7.73
C PRO A 225 -3.82 -6.57 -6.84
N SER A 226 -3.51 -7.75 -7.39
CA SER A 226 -2.86 -8.85 -6.66
C SER A 226 -1.52 -8.47 -6.03
N VAL A 227 -0.80 -7.45 -6.54
CA VAL A 227 0.46 -7.02 -5.92
C VAL A 227 0.28 -6.33 -4.57
N ASN A 228 -0.97 -6.15 -4.11
CA ASN A 228 -1.35 -5.66 -2.79
C ASN A 228 -1.56 -6.81 -1.79
N GLY A 229 -0.61 -7.74 -1.69
CA GLY A 229 -0.64 -8.86 -0.73
C GLY A 229 0.06 -8.58 0.60
N TYR A 230 0.68 -7.41 0.78
CA TYR A 230 1.46 -7.08 1.98
C TYR A 230 0.65 -6.97 3.28
N PHE A 231 -0.68 -7.12 3.22
CA PHE A 231 -1.50 -7.27 4.44
C PHE A 231 -1.48 -8.70 5.00
N PHE A 232 -1.15 -9.72 4.18
CA PHE A 232 -1.34 -11.12 4.52
C PHE A 232 -0.52 -11.56 5.73
N ILE A 233 0.69 -11.02 5.85
CA ILE A 233 1.49 -11.11 7.08
C ILE A 233 1.44 -9.72 7.73
N PRO A 234 0.96 -9.58 8.97
CA PRO A 234 0.59 -8.29 9.57
C PRO A 234 1.79 -7.50 10.11
N THR A 235 2.79 -7.29 9.26
CA THR A 235 4.04 -6.61 9.60
C THR A 235 4.23 -5.34 8.80
N TYR A 236 3.36 -5.07 7.83
CA TYR A 236 3.41 -3.84 7.06
C TYR A 236 3.09 -2.65 7.97
N GLY A 237 3.86 -1.57 7.81
CA GLY A 237 3.86 -0.43 8.73
C GLY A 237 2.51 0.20 8.98
N SER A 238 1.66 0.30 7.96
CA SER A 238 0.30 0.84 8.12
C SER A 238 -0.61 -0.06 8.97
N LEU A 239 -0.42 -1.39 8.92
CA LEU A 239 -1.18 -2.33 9.75
C LEU A 239 -0.76 -2.22 11.22
N ILE A 240 0.55 -2.16 11.47
CA ILE A 240 1.11 -1.97 12.82
C ILE A 240 0.69 -0.63 13.40
N ALA A 241 0.71 0.43 12.58
CA ALA A 241 0.21 1.74 13.00
C ALA A 241 -1.28 1.70 13.32
N ALA A 242 -2.10 1.05 12.48
CA ALA A 242 -3.54 0.92 12.71
C ALA A 242 -3.85 0.15 14.01
N ILE A 243 -3.12 -0.94 14.30
CA ILE A 243 -3.23 -1.65 15.58
C ILE A 243 -2.85 -0.74 16.76
N ASN A 244 -1.76 0.01 16.66
CA ASN A 244 -1.30 0.90 17.73
C ASN A 244 -2.22 2.12 17.94
N PHE A 245 -2.90 2.58 16.90
CA PHE A 245 -3.85 3.69 16.98
C PHE A 245 -5.23 3.26 17.47
N ASP A 246 -5.56 1.97 17.40
CA ASP A 246 -6.83 1.47 17.88
C ASP A 246 -6.87 1.38 19.41
N LEU A 247 -7.49 2.39 20.01
CA LEU A 247 -7.71 2.46 21.45
C LEU A 247 -8.71 1.41 21.94
N SER A 248 -9.62 0.93 21.09
CA SER A 248 -10.61 -0.09 21.48
C SER A 248 -9.95 -1.44 21.77
N GLY A 249 -8.84 -1.74 21.10
CA GLY A 249 -8.16 -3.04 21.15
C GLY A 249 -8.80 -4.14 20.31
N THR A 250 -9.78 -3.80 19.47
CA THR A 250 -10.47 -4.74 18.59
C THR A 250 -9.66 -5.06 17.33
N THR A 251 -8.73 -4.18 16.96
CA THR A 251 -7.76 -4.33 15.89
C THR A 251 -6.47 -4.93 16.44
N LYS A 252 -6.20 -6.20 16.15
CA LYS A 252 -5.05 -6.91 16.73
C LYS A 252 -4.55 -8.05 15.86
N ILE A 253 -3.34 -8.50 16.20
CA ILE A 253 -2.83 -9.82 15.84
C ILE A 253 -3.28 -10.77 16.95
N GLY A 254 -4.02 -11.81 16.60
CA GLY A 254 -4.53 -12.81 17.51
C GLY A 254 -3.47 -13.84 17.90
N LYS A 255 -3.91 -15.06 18.20
CA LYS A 255 -3.02 -16.15 18.67
C LYS A 255 -1.99 -16.59 17.62
N TYR A 256 -2.30 -16.44 16.33
CA TYR A 256 -1.46 -16.87 15.22
C TYR A 256 -1.10 -15.66 14.34
N VAL A 257 0.07 -15.71 13.68
CA VAL A 257 0.55 -14.61 12.83
C VAL A 257 -0.46 -14.21 11.75
N LEU A 258 -1.09 -15.19 11.09
CA LEU A 258 -2.08 -14.94 10.03
C LEU A 258 -3.51 -14.71 10.57
N ASN A 259 -3.71 -14.82 11.88
CA ASN A 259 -4.97 -14.51 12.54
C ASN A 259 -4.93 -13.05 12.98
N HIS A 260 -5.29 -12.11 12.12
CA HIS A 260 -5.32 -10.68 12.44
C HIS A 260 -6.49 -9.97 11.75
N SER A 261 -6.85 -8.79 12.27
CA SER A 261 -8.05 -8.04 11.85
C SER A 261 -8.08 -7.62 10.37
N PHE A 262 -6.94 -7.63 9.68
CA PHE A 262 -6.83 -7.23 8.27
C PHE A 262 -6.94 -8.38 7.27
N MET A 263 -6.95 -9.64 7.72
CA MET A 263 -6.93 -10.80 6.83
C MET A 263 -8.19 -10.86 5.95
N ILE A 264 -9.37 -10.82 6.57
CA ILE A 264 -10.65 -10.90 5.85
C ILE A 264 -10.82 -9.67 4.94
N PRO A 265 -10.72 -8.41 5.41
CA PRO A 265 -10.91 -7.25 4.55
C PRO A 265 -9.91 -7.20 3.39
N GLY A 266 -8.64 -7.56 3.64
CA GLY A 266 -7.61 -7.59 2.61
C GLY A 266 -7.88 -8.64 1.53
N LEU A 267 -8.23 -9.87 1.93
CA LEU A 267 -8.53 -10.93 0.97
C LEU A 267 -9.76 -10.59 0.13
N VAL A 268 -10.81 -10.03 0.74
CA VAL A 268 -12.01 -9.58 0.03
C VAL A 268 -11.66 -8.45 -0.93
N ALA A 269 -10.95 -7.42 -0.47
CA ALA A 269 -10.59 -6.28 -1.31
C ALA A 269 -9.78 -6.70 -2.53
N THR A 270 -8.75 -7.51 -2.33
CA THR A 270 -7.87 -7.96 -3.42
C THR A 270 -8.60 -8.91 -4.35
N SER A 271 -9.34 -9.89 -3.83
CA SER A 271 -10.05 -10.86 -4.68
C SER A 271 -11.10 -10.17 -5.54
N VAL A 272 -11.96 -9.35 -4.93
CA VAL A 272 -13.02 -8.61 -5.65
C VAL A 272 -12.41 -7.63 -6.65
N ALA A 273 -11.31 -6.96 -6.32
CA ALA A 273 -10.62 -6.08 -7.26
C ALA A 273 -10.08 -6.85 -8.47
N VAL A 274 -9.44 -8.00 -8.28
CA VAL A 274 -8.94 -8.82 -9.39
C VAL A 274 -10.09 -9.35 -10.25
N PHE A 275 -11.15 -9.89 -9.64
CA PHE A 275 -12.32 -10.37 -10.38
C PHE A 275 -12.99 -9.24 -11.18
N THR A 276 -13.19 -8.08 -10.57
CA THR A 276 -13.78 -6.91 -11.24
C THR A 276 -12.87 -6.43 -12.37
N GLY A 277 -11.55 -6.34 -12.13
CA GLY A 277 -10.57 -5.99 -13.14
C GLY A 277 -10.59 -6.93 -14.33
N LEU A 278 -10.65 -8.25 -14.09
CA LEU A 278 -10.72 -9.27 -15.15
C LEU A 278 -12.02 -9.16 -15.96
N ALA A 279 -13.15 -8.90 -15.28
CA ALA A 279 -14.42 -8.67 -15.95
C ALA A 279 -14.38 -7.42 -16.83
N ILE A 280 -13.87 -6.30 -16.32
CA ILE A 280 -13.69 -5.06 -17.08
C ILE A 280 -12.77 -5.29 -18.28
N ALA A 281 -11.63 -5.94 -18.06
CA ALA A 281 -10.67 -6.26 -19.11
C ALA A 281 -11.29 -7.13 -20.21
N ARG A 282 -12.20 -8.04 -19.86
CA ARG A 282 -12.86 -8.93 -20.84
C ARG A 282 -13.97 -8.26 -21.64
N VAL A 283 -14.68 -7.30 -21.04
CA VAL A 283 -15.85 -6.64 -21.63
C VAL A 283 -15.46 -5.41 -22.45
N ILE A 284 -14.45 -4.66 -22.00
CA ILE A 284 -14.07 -3.38 -22.63
C ILE A 284 -12.96 -3.54 -23.68
N PHE A 285 -12.09 -4.54 -23.55
CA PHE A 285 -10.89 -4.73 -24.39
C PHE A 285 -10.82 -6.14 -24.99
#